data_AF-A0A9J6QNN7-F1
#
_entry.id   AF-A0A9J6QNN7-F1
#
_cell.length_a   1.000
_cell.length_b   1.000
_cell.length_c   1.000
_cell.angle_alpha   90.00
_cell.angle_beta   90.00
_cell.angle_gamma   90.00
#
_symmetry.space_group_name_H-M   'P 1'
#
loop_
_entity.id
_entity.type
_entity.pdbx_description
1 polymer ?
#
loop_
_entity_poly.entity_id
_entity_poly.type
_entity_poly.pdbx_seq_one_letter_code
_entity_poly.pdbx_strand_id
1 'polypeptide(L)'
;MMMLQREDISFIPDTPTAVRAYNITDYPPHWHDDCLEVIFVLKGQVQVLASYDRFQLQEGDYVVLNEGDIHYLHGNGDNLVISLYIDLLQFEDQQPYIRYLNFICESFNTNSMQEKYVPELRKLLVMVIVEAAKNDKEIDKINENMRQIMELLVYKFDMAHYYNGRDIAEDQLQRYHRIMKEIEEGYEEKVSLEALAQKEFIGKTYISQFWKKMTNMNFTEYLNSRRSEMAEKLLFTTEKSINEISLYCGFSDPKYIYKSFKKWYDRTPSAHKKAYQEYMQRGACFEEYDGTQLLGSFGRDLIDSFMDEEKSYLIHSADLSHNWKEKYEYQMRKYTGSRIKKEMIRESHQALGLREIYMPLLDKNAAGLRDGKITYDTEFVENIFRIVREMSYVLCIEIRFEERSAEEWEQIITGFASSIQHQEGKEALSRCRFCIYFSEFEKDVEVKGLIDRLKGHIDPKNIKMALKFD
;
A
#
# COMPACT_ATOMS: atom_id res chain seq x y z
N MET A 1 7.58 11.60 31.12
CA MET A 1 7.16 10.82 29.94
C MET A 1 7.20 11.79 28.78
N MET A 2 7.99 11.55 27.72
CA MET A 2 7.88 12.39 26.52
C MET A 2 6.48 12.16 25.96
N MET A 3 5.63 13.18 26.04
CA MET A 3 4.34 13.17 25.39
C MET A 3 4.58 13.28 23.89
N LEU A 4 3.69 12.66 23.11
CA LEU A 4 3.71 12.81 21.68
C LEU A 4 3.64 14.29 21.30
N GLN A 5 4.48 14.73 20.36
CA GLN A 5 4.57 16.13 19.97
C GLN A 5 3.81 16.36 18.67
N ARG A 6 2.96 17.38 18.67
CA ARG A 6 2.55 18.03 17.44
C ARG A 6 3.77 18.77 16.90
N GLU A 7 4.11 18.55 15.65
CA GLU A 7 5.18 19.29 15.00
C GLU A 7 4.58 20.42 14.17
N ASP A 8 4.96 21.65 14.51
CA ASP A 8 4.52 22.85 13.79
C ASP A 8 5.41 23.05 12.56
N ILE A 9 4.79 23.21 11.38
CA ILE A 9 5.48 23.38 10.11
C ILE A 9 5.65 24.87 9.79
N SER A 10 6.87 25.26 9.45
CA SER A 10 7.18 26.61 8.97
C SER A 10 7.23 26.60 7.44
N PHE A 11 6.16 27.08 6.81
CA PHE A 11 6.05 27.19 5.36
C PHE A 11 7.01 28.24 4.78
N ILE A 12 7.44 28.02 3.54
CA ILE A 12 8.22 29.00 2.80
C ILE A 12 7.32 30.24 2.59
N PRO A 13 7.78 31.46 2.90
CA PRO A 13 6.97 32.67 2.79
C PRO A 13 6.30 32.80 1.42
N ASP A 14 5.03 33.20 1.42
CA ASP A 14 4.20 33.40 0.24
C ASP A 14 3.96 32.12 -0.61
N THR A 15 4.15 30.93 -0.01
CA THR A 15 3.84 29.64 -0.63
C THR A 15 3.07 28.71 0.31
N PRO A 16 2.33 27.73 -0.23
CA PRO A 16 1.61 26.74 0.57
C PRO A 16 2.47 25.51 0.91
N THR A 17 3.81 25.62 0.89
CA THR A 17 4.68 24.44 1.04
C THR A 17 5.93 24.66 1.86
N ALA A 18 6.39 23.60 2.51
CA ALA A 18 7.70 23.49 3.13
C ALA A 18 8.38 22.23 2.61
N VAL A 19 9.70 22.25 2.48
CA VAL A 19 10.48 21.10 2.05
C VAL A 19 11.65 20.93 2.99
N ARG A 20 11.80 19.70 3.52
CA ARG A 20 12.94 19.31 4.35
C ARG A 20 13.54 18.02 3.81
N ALA A 21 14.84 17.86 4.01
CA ALA A 21 15.59 16.71 3.52
C ALA A 21 16.37 16.09 4.66
N TYR A 22 16.33 14.76 4.76
CA TYR A 22 16.87 14.04 5.90
C TYR A 22 17.67 12.81 5.47
N ASN A 23 18.66 12.49 6.29
CA ASN A 23 19.16 11.14 6.46
C ASN A 23 18.58 10.58 7.76
N ILE A 24 17.83 9.48 7.66
CA ILE A 24 17.02 8.95 8.76
C ILE A 24 17.58 7.61 9.23
N THR A 25 17.82 7.51 10.53
CA THR A 25 17.87 6.23 11.26
C THR A 25 16.56 6.02 12.04
N ASP A 26 16.17 7.00 12.84
CA ASP A 26 14.88 7.02 13.55
C ASP A 26 14.34 8.45 13.58
N TYR A 27 13.19 8.69 12.96
CA TYR A 27 12.42 9.93 13.13
C TYR A 27 11.26 9.64 14.07
N PRO A 28 11.17 10.33 15.23
CA PRO A 28 10.28 9.95 16.30
C PRO A 28 8.81 10.11 15.89
N PRO A 29 7.90 9.42 16.59
CA PRO A 29 6.47 9.63 16.39
C PRO A 29 6.04 11.09 16.58
N HIS A 30 5.22 11.59 15.65
CA HIS A 30 4.68 12.94 15.63
C HIS A 30 3.43 13.00 14.74
N TRP A 31 2.79 14.16 14.66
CA TRP A 31 1.71 14.44 13.71
C TRP A 31 1.70 15.93 13.36
N HIS A 32 1.00 16.26 12.27
CA HIS A 32 0.74 17.64 11.86
C HIS A 32 -0.77 17.86 11.72
N ASP A 33 -1.22 19.06 12.08
CA ASP A 33 -2.60 19.51 11.85
C ASP A 33 -2.58 20.47 10.63
N ASP A 34 -3.70 20.65 9.95
CA ASP A 34 -3.89 21.58 8.83
C ASP A 34 -3.00 21.37 7.57
N CYS A 35 -2.20 20.29 7.50
CA CYS A 35 -1.35 20.02 6.34
C CYS A 35 -1.24 18.54 5.97
N LEU A 36 -0.93 18.28 4.69
CA LEU A 36 -0.45 16.98 4.22
C LEU A 36 1.08 16.93 4.31
N GLU A 37 1.62 15.73 4.44
CA GLU A 37 3.05 15.48 4.26
C GLU A 37 3.28 14.44 3.17
N VAL A 38 4.18 14.74 2.25
CA VAL A 38 4.66 13.83 1.23
C VAL A 38 6.05 13.35 1.64
N ILE A 39 6.16 12.08 2.00
CA ILE A 39 7.46 11.42 2.20
C ILE A 39 7.92 10.89 0.86
N PHE A 40 9.06 11.36 0.36
CA PHE A 40 9.64 10.94 -0.92
C PHE A 40 11.09 10.50 -0.71
N VAL A 41 11.39 9.23 -0.98
CA VAL A 41 12.74 8.67 -0.91
C VAL A 41 13.46 8.87 -2.24
N LEU A 42 14.54 9.66 -2.21
CA LEU A 42 15.42 9.86 -3.36
C LEU A 42 16.55 8.83 -3.40
N LYS A 43 17.02 8.38 -2.22
CA LYS A 43 18.09 7.39 -2.09
C LYS A 43 17.83 6.47 -0.90
N GLY A 44 18.21 5.20 -1.02
CA GLY A 44 18.09 4.19 0.02
C GLY A 44 16.65 3.74 0.24
N GLN A 45 16.33 3.42 1.48
CA GLN A 45 15.01 2.94 1.87
C GLN A 45 14.64 3.44 3.26
N VAL A 46 13.35 3.65 3.48
CA VAL A 46 12.81 4.02 4.79
C VAL A 46 11.50 3.29 5.04
N GLN A 47 11.31 2.83 6.27
CA GLN A 47 10.05 2.33 6.76
C GLN A 47 9.26 3.51 7.33
N VAL A 48 8.04 3.74 6.84
CA VAL A 48 7.10 4.73 7.36
C VAL A 48 5.98 3.99 8.07
N LEU A 49 5.66 4.37 9.30
CA LEU A 49 4.51 3.85 10.03
C LEU A 49 3.60 5.03 10.31
N ALA A 50 2.38 5.02 9.77
CA ALA A 50 1.42 6.10 9.89
C ALA A 50 0.06 5.53 10.31
N SER A 51 -0.44 5.94 11.47
CA SER A 51 -1.65 5.40 12.10
C SER A 51 -1.58 3.86 12.16
N TYR A 52 -2.42 3.15 11.41
CA TYR A 52 -2.38 1.69 11.31
C TYR A 52 -1.59 1.15 10.10
N ASP A 53 -1.18 2.01 9.18
CA ASP A 53 -0.47 1.64 7.96
C ASP A 53 1.04 1.57 8.17
N ARG A 54 1.67 0.70 7.37
CA ARG A 54 3.12 0.52 7.34
C ARG A 54 3.56 0.45 5.89
N PHE A 55 4.47 1.34 5.54
CA PHE A 55 5.03 1.46 4.20
C PHE A 55 6.53 1.17 4.26
N GLN A 56 7.03 0.50 3.23
CA GLN A 56 8.46 0.33 2.99
C GLN A 56 8.76 1.05 1.68
N LEU A 57 9.28 2.27 1.78
CA LEU A 57 9.61 3.09 0.61
C LEU A 57 11.04 2.79 0.18
N GLN A 58 11.24 2.72 -1.13
CA GLN A 58 12.54 2.59 -1.78
C GLN A 58 12.83 3.83 -2.63
N GLU A 59 14.00 3.87 -3.26
CA GLU A 59 14.38 4.93 -4.19
C GLU A 59 13.29 5.16 -5.25
N GLY A 60 12.87 6.42 -5.38
CA GLY A 60 11.77 6.79 -6.25
C GLY A 60 10.39 6.65 -5.62
N ASP A 61 10.20 6.06 -4.44
CA ASP A 61 8.86 5.96 -3.86
C ASP A 61 8.45 7.22 -3.10
N TYR A 62 7.16 7.57 -3.21
CA TYR A 62 6.53 8.58 -2.37
C TYR A 62 5.17 8.13 -1.83
N VAL A 63 4.82 8.65 -0.66
CA VAL A 63 3.51 8.48 -0.03
C VAL A 63 3.00 9.82 0.51
N VAL A 64 1.70 10.04 0.43
CA VAL A 64 1.02 11.16 1.10
C VAL A 64 0.47 10.68 2.44
N LEU A 65 0.82 11.38 3.51
CA LEU A 65 0.28 11.23 4.85
C LEU A 65 -0.79 12.31 5.08
N ASN A 66 -1.93 11.92 5.65
CA ASN A 66 -3.07 12.82 5.80
C ASN A 66 -2.95 13.70 7.06
N GLU A 67 -3.78 14.75 7.10
CA GLU A 67 -3.90 15.62 8.26
C GLU A 67 -4.20 14.78 9.53
N GLY A 68 -3.42 15.01 10.59
CA GLY A 68 -3.60 14.38 11.89
C GLY A 68 -3.11 12.94 12.00
N ASP A 69 -2.58 12.33 10.93
CA ASP A 69 -1.99 10.99 11.00
C ASP A 69 -0.73 11.00 11.87
N ILE A 70 -0.75 10.16 12.91
CA ILE A 70 0.41 9.96 13.77
C ILE A 70 1.38 9.05 13.04
N HIS A 71 2.60 9.52 12.79
CA HIS A 71 3.55 8.75 12.02
C HIS A 71 4.99 8.89 12.49
N TYR A 72 5.84 7.95 12.09
CA TYR A 72 7.27 7.87 12.38
C TYR A 72 8.01 7.10 11.30
N LEU A 73 9.31 7.37 11.19
CA LEU A 73 10.15 6.81 10.16
C LEU A 73 11.32 6.05 10.77
N HIS A 74 11.71 4.94 10.13
CA HIS A 74 12.87 4.15 10.50
C HIS A 74 13.69 3.80 9.26
N GLY A 75 14.96 4.14 9.28
CA GLY A 75 15.92 3.88 8.21
C GLY A 75 17.21 3.28 8.74
N ASN A 76 18.18 3.07 7.85
CA ASN A 76 19.49 2.51 8.17
C ASN A 76 20.60 3.57 8.30
N GLY A 77 20.28 4.86 8.20
CA GLY A 77 21.27 5.93 8.17
C GLY A 77 22.01 6.11 6.83
N ASP A 78 21.61 5.39 5.78
CA ASP A 78 22.12 5.56 4.40
C ASP A 78 20.94 5.74 3.45
N ASN A 79 20.29 6.90 3.57
CA ASN A 79 19.15 7.29 2.77
C ASN A 79 19.09 8.82 2.60
N LEU A 80 18.34 9.26 1.59
CA LEU A 80 17.95 10.64 1.38
C LEU A 80 16.44 10.69 1.24
N VAL A 81 15.78 11.21 2.27
CA VAL A 81 14.31 11.29 2.37
C VAL A 81 13.90 12.75 2.35
N ILE A 82 12.92 13.08 1.54
CA ILE A 82 12.30 14.40 1.48
C ILE A 82 10.94 14.36 2.17
N SER A 83 10.71 15.30 3.08
CA SER A 83 9.38 15.64 3.56
C SER A 83 8.94 16.94 2.89
N LEU A 84 7.93 16.86 2.03
CA LEU A 84 7.27 18.01 1.43
C LEU A 84 5.90 18.19 2.11
N TYR A 85 5.69 19.34 2.73
CA TYR A 85 4.45 19.68 3.42
C TYR A 85 3.56 20.54 2.54
N ILE A 86 2.24 20.36 2.65
CA ILE A 86 1.25 21.11 1.89
C ILE A 86 0.24 21.74 2.84
N ASP A 87 0.22 23.07 2.94
CA ASP A 87 -0.74 23.83 3.76
C ASP A 87 -2.13 23.74 3.13
N LEU A 88 -3.04 22.99 3.76
CA LEU A 88 -4.39 22.79 3.24
C LEU A 88 -5.24 24.05 3.33
N LEU A 89 -4.94 24.96 4.26
CA LEU A 89 -5.70 26.19 4.48
C LEU A 89 -5.61 27.13 3.25
N GLN A 90 -4.50 27.08 2.53
CA GLN A 90 -4.30 27.89 1.31
C GLN A 90 -5.18 27.45 0.13
N PHE A 91 -5.84 26.29 0.23
CA PHE A 91 -6.67 25.72 -0.84
C PHE A 91 -8.16 25.68 -0.50
N GLU A 92 -8.58 26.06 0.71
CA GLU A 92 -9.99 25.99 1.15
C GLU A 92 -10.94 26.82 0.29
N ASP A 93 -10.49 27.99 -0.19
CA ASP A 93 -11.30 28.86 -1.05
C ASP A 93 -11.73 28.16 -2.35
N GLN A 94 -10.85 27.30 -2.89
CA GLN A 94 -11.10 26.54 -4.12
C GLN A 94 -11.72 25.17 -3.82
N GLN A 95 -11.37 24.58 -2.68
CA GLN A 95 -11.78 23.24 -2.26
C GLN A 95 -12.26 23.28 -0.79
N PRO A 96 -13.54 23.67 -0.55
CA PRO A 96 -14.05 23.91 0.81
C PRO A 96 -14.07 22.70 1.75
N TYR A 97 -13.83 21.50 1.21
CA TYR A 97 -13.86 20.25 1.96
C TYR A 97 -12.47 19.63 2.12
N ILE A 98 -11.40 20.29 1.67
CA ILE A 98 -10.09 19.68 1.45
C ILE A 98 -9.52 18.98 2.70
N ARG A 99 -9.75 19.56 3.87
CA ARG A 99 -9.29 19.04 5.17
C ARG A 99 -10.04 17.81 5.68
N TYR A 100 -11.20 17.52 5.11
CA TYR A 100 -12.01 16.36 5.45
C TYR A 100 -11.78 15.19 4.47
N LEU A 101 -10.96 15.41 3.43
CA LEU A 101 -10.66 14.39 2.44
C LEU A 101 -9.53 13.49 2.95
N ASN A 102 -9.58 12.23 2.52
CA ASN A 102 -8.52 11.27 2.78
C ASN A 102 -7.86 10.92 1.45
N PHE A 103 -6.61 11.31 1.29
CA PHE A 103 -5.81 11.02 0.12
C PHE A 103 -5.12 9.67 0.28
N ILE A 104 -5.40 8.75 -0.63
CA ILE A 104 -4.71 7.47 -0.73
C ILE A 104 -3.74 7.57 -1.90
N CYS A 105 -2.54 8.05 -1.62
CA CYS A 105 -1.50 8.27 -2.61
C CYS A 105 -0.22 7.53 -2.20
N GLU A 106 -0.02 6.37 -2.82
CA GLU A 106 1.16 5.51 -2.66
C GLU A 106 1.69 5.21 -4.05
N SER A 107 2.87 5.74 -4.41
CA SER A 107 3.43 5.63 -5.76
C SER A 107 3.58 4.17 -6.24
N PHE A 108 3.79 3.25 -5.30
CA PHE A 108 4.01 1.82 -5.53
C PHE A 108 2.72 0.97 -5.46
N ASN A 109 1.60 1.54 -5.00
CA ASN A 109 0.35 0.81 -4.73
C ASN A 109 -0.88 1.57 -5.25
N THR A 110 -0.81 1.92 -6.52
CA THR A 110 -1.87 2.60 -7.26
C THR A 110 -2.94 1.64 -7.79
N ASN A 111 -4.15 2.13 -7.94
CA ASN A 111 -5.13 1.53 -8.84
C ASN A 111 -4.86 1.93 -10.31
N SER A 112 -5.63 1.38 -11.24
CA SER A 112 -5.48 1.63 -12.69
C SER A 112 -5.68 3.09 -13.12
N MET A 113 -6.38 3.89 -12.30
CA MET A 113 -6.57 5.31 -12.58
C MET A 113 -5.36 6.11 -12.09
N GLN A 114 -4.97 5.92 -10.83
CA GLN A 114 -3.83 6.60 -10.20
C GLN A 114 -2.50 6.29 -10.89
N GLU A 115 -2.31 5.07 -11.39
CA GLU A 115 -1.09 4.65 -12.11
C GLU A 115 -0.74 5.60 -13.27
N LYS A 116 -1.76 6.16 -13.93
CA LYS A 116 -1.59 7.10 -15.04
C LYS A 116 -1.07 8.47 -14.59
N TYR A 117 -1.35 8.85 -13.35
CA TYR A 117 -1.06 10.19 -12.81
C TYR A 117 0.13 10.21 -11.85
N VAL A 118 0.63 9.05 -11.43
CA VAL A 118 1.85 8.98 -10.60
C VAL A 118 3.06 9.63 -11.26
N PRO A 119 3.36 9.41 -12.56
CA PRO A 119 4.49 10.08 -13.21
C PRO A 119 4.36 11.61 -13.22
N GLU A 120 3.14 12.11 -13.46
CA GLU A 120 2.85 13.54 -13.47
C GLU A 120 2.99 14.16 -12.07
N LEU A 121 2.41 13.52 -11.05
CA LEU A 121 2.54 13.96 -9.66
C LEU A 121 4.00 13.95 -9.21
N ARG A 122 4.76 12.89 -9.53
CA ARG A 122 6.20 12.82 -9.28
C ARG A 122 6.94 14.02 -9.87
N LYS A 123 6.70 14.31 -11.15
CA LYS A 123 7.34 15.42 -11.85
C LYS A 123 7.07 16.74 -11.13
N LEU A 124 5.81 16.99 -10.74
CA LEU A 124 5.43 18.20 -10.01
C LEU A 124 6.10 18.27 -8.63
N LEU A 125 6.12 17.16 -7.88
CA LEU A 125 6.81 17.07 -6.59
C LEU A 125 8.30 17.43 -6.75
N VAL A 126 8.99 16.82 -7.73
CA VAL A 126 10.40 17.14 -8.03
C VAL A 126 10.58 18.62 -8.37
N MET A 127 9.70 19.18 -9.20
CA MET A 127 9.77 20.59 -9.58
C MET A 127 9.64 21.52 -8.37
N VAL A 128 8.74 21.22 -7.43
CA VAL A 128 8.61 21.98 -6.18
C VAL A 128 9.83 21.80 -5.29
N ILE A 129 10.31 20.56 -5.10
CA ILE A 129 11.46 20.26 -4.23
C ILE A 129 12.72 21.00 -4.72
N VAL A 130 13.00 20.96 -6.03
CA VAL A 130 14.14 21.67 -6.63
C VAL A 130 14.01 23.17 -6.42
N GLU A 131 12.84 23.74 -6.73
CA GLU A 131 12.62 25.18 -6.63
C GLU A 131 12.70 25.66 -5.17
N ALA A 132 12.17 24.88 -4.23
CA ALA A 132 12.24 25.13 -2.80
C ALA A 132 13.67 25.02 -2.23
N ALA A 133 14.54 24.22 -2.84
CA ALA A 133 15.92 24.06 -2.39
C ALA A 133 16.84 25.22 -2.81
N LYS A 134 16.46 26.00 -3.83
CA LYS A 134 17.26 27.15 -4.32
C LYS A 134 17.31 28.30 -3.33
N ASN A 135 18.36 29.11 -3.43
CA ASN A 135 18.46 30.37 -2.70
C ASN A 135 17.56 31.46 -3.29
N ASP A 136 17.47 31.52 -4.62
CA ASP A 136 16.67 32.45 -5.42
C ASP A 136 15.37 31.79 -5.92
N LYS A 137 14.51 31.40 -4.97
CA LYS A 137 13.27 30.67 -5.25
C LYS A 137 12.31 31.45 -6.15
N GLU A 138 11.79 30.81 -7.18
CA GLU A 138 10.69 31.33 -7.99
C GLU A 138 9.33 31.02 -7.34
N ILE A 139 8.83 31.94 -6.49
CA ILE A 139 7.59 31.77 -5.70
C ILE A 139 6.38 31.43 -6.56
N ASP A 140 6.17 32.13 -7.68
CA ASP A 140 5.03 31.89 -8.57
C ASP A 140 5.03 30.47 -9.16
N LYS A 141 6.21 29.94 -9.45
CA LYS A 141 6.38 28.58 -9.99
C LYS A 141 6.12 27.51 -8.94
N ILE A 142 6.51 27.76 -7.69
CA ILE A 142 6.14 26.88 -6.56
C ILE A 142 4.61 26.84 -6.44
N ASN A 143 3.97 28.01 -6.37
CA ASN A 143 2.52 28.12 -6.19
C ASN A 143 1.74 27.45 -7.33
N GLU A 144 2.18 27.64 -8.58
CA GLU A 144 1.57 27.02 -9.74
C GLU A 144 1.67 25.49 -9.72
N ASN A 145 2.85 24.93 -9.41
CA ASN A 145 3.01 23.49 -9.30
C ASN A 145 2.23 22.91 -8.11
N MET A 146 2.19 23.63 -6.98
CA MET A 146 1.42 23.23 -5.80
C MET A 146 -0.08 23.17 -6.09
N ARG A 147 -0.61 24.11 -6.87
CA ARG A 147 -2.00 24.09 -7.33
C ARG A 147 -2.29 22.85 -8.19
N GLN A 148 -1.39 22.50 -9.12
CA GLN A 148 -1.52 21.30 -9.94
C GLN A 148 -1.42 20.01 -9.13
N ILE A 149 -0.52 19.95 -8.14
CA ILE A 149 -0.43 18.82 -7.20
C ILE A 149 -1.75 18.65 -6.46
N MET A 150 -2.30 19.73 -5.90
CA MET A 150 -3.56 19.66 -5.15
C MET A 150 -4.74 19.26 -6.04
N GLU A 151 -4.81 19.75 -7.27
CA GLU A 151 -5.82 19.33 -8.24
C GLU A 151 -5.73 17.82 -8.52
N LEU A 152 -4.52 17.29 -8.76
CA LEU A 152 -4.33 15.85 -8.92
C LEU A 152 -4.72 15.07 -7.67
N LEU A 153 -4.34 15.54 -6.48
CA LEU A 153 -4.67 14.85 -5.23
C LEU A 153 -6.19 14.74 -5.04
N VAL A 154 -6.92 15.85 -5.19
CA VAL A 154 -8.38 15.89 -5.06
C VAL A 154 -9.08 15.02 -6.09
N TYR A 155 -8.72 15.15 -7.37
CA TYR A 155 -9.50 14.51 -8.44
C TYR A 155 -9.02 13.11 -8.78
N LYS A 156 -7.81 12.70 -8.37
CA LYS A 156 -7.21 11.41 -8.76
C LYS A 156 -6.76 10.56 -7.57
N PHE A 157 -6.45 11.15 -6.43
CA PHE A 157 -5.93 10.42 -5.27
C PHE A 157 -6.82 10.42 -4.03
N ASP A 158 -7.98 11.07 -4.06
CA ASP A 158 -9.00 10.93 -3.02
C ASP A 158 -9.45 9.46 -2.85
N MET A 159 -9.83 9.10 -1.62
CA MET A 159 -10.29 7.76 -1.23
C MET A 159 -11.42 7.24 -2.13
N ALA A 160 -12.36 8.09 -2.56
CA ALA A 160 -13.44 7.64 -3.43
C ALA A 160 -12.90 7.10 -4.76
N HIS A 161 -11.94 7.82 -5.33
CA HIS A 161 -11.25 7.46 -6.56
C HIS A 161 -10.39 6.20 -6.40
N TYR A 162 -9.69 6.07 -5.27
CA TYR A 162 -8.90 4.88 -4.95
C TYR A 162 -9.72 3.59 -5.03
N TYR A 163 -10.92 3.59 -4.45
CA TYR A 163 -11.76 2.39 -4.42
C TYR A 163 -12.58 2.14 -5.68
N ASN A 164 -12.83 3.19 -6.48
CA ASN A 164 -13.60 3.05 -7.71
C ASN A 164 -12.73 2.71 -8.93
N GLY A 165 -11.44 3.10 -8.94
CA GLY A 165 -10.51 2.81 -10.04
C GLY A 165 -10.85 3.49 -11.37
N ARG A 166 -11.75 4.47 -11.35
CA ARG A 166 -12.26 5.21 -12.51
C ARG A 166 -12.70 6.61 -12.10
N ASP A 167 -12.91 7.48 -13.08
CA ASP A 167 -13.48 8.80 -12.84
C ASP A 167 -14.90 8.71 -12.26
N ILE A 168 -15.14 9.57 -11.28
CA ILE A 168 -16.42 9.73 -10.59
C ILE A 168 -17.08 11.00 -11.15
N ALA A 169 -18.40 10.95 -11.35
CA ALA A 169 -19.15 12.12 -11.78
C ALA A 169 -19.08 13.23 -10.71
N GLU A 170 -18.88 14.47 -11.15
CA GLU A 170 -18.64 15.63 -10.27
C GLU A 170 -19.72 15.78 -9.18
N ASP A 171 -21.00 15.61 -9.52
CA ASP A 171 -22.12 15.71 -8.56
C ASP A 171 -22.05 14.63 -7.46
N GLN A 172 -21.58 13.44 -7.80
CA GLN A 172 -21.39 12.33 -6.88
C GLN A 172 -20.17 12.59 -5.99
N LEU A 173 -19.07 13.11 -6.55
CA LEU A 173 -17.87 13.44 -5.81
C LEU A 173 -18.13 14.57 -4.80
N GLN A 174 -18.79 15.65 -5.22
CA GLN A 174 -19.18 16.74 -4.33
C GLN A 174 -20.12 16.28 -3.21
N ARG A 175 -21.04 15.35 -3.50
CA ARG A 175 -21.87 14.72 -2.47
C ARG A 175 -21.03 13.94 -1.47
N TYR A 176 -20.07 13.18 -1.96
CA TYR A 176 -19.15 12.44 -1.09
C TYR A 176 -18.37 13.40 -0.18
N HIS A 177 -17.81 14.49 -0.70
CA HIS A 177 -17.09 15.50 0.09
C HIS A 177 -17.96 16.14 1.19
N ARG A 178 -19.23 16.47 0.88
CA ARG A 178 -20.17 16.97 1.89
C ARG A 178 -20.42 15.95 2.99
N ILE A 179 -20.65 14.68 2.63
CA ILE A 179 -20.89 13.63 3.61
C ILE A 179 -19.63 13.40 4.47
N MET A 180 -18.43 13.46 3.88
CA MET A 180 -17.16 13.35 4.62
C MET A 180 -17.05 14.44 5.69
N LYS A 181 -17.29 15.71 5.32
CA LYS A 181 -17.32 16.82 6.29
C LYS A 181 -18.26 16.58 7.47
N GLU A 182 -19.48 16.12 7.20
CA GLU A 182 -20.46 15.84 8.27
C GLU A 182 -20.01 14.73 9.22
N ILE A 183 -19.27 13.74 8.71
CA ILE A 183 -18.74 12.66 9.54
C ILE A 183 -17.54 13.15 10.35
N GLU A 184 -16.62 13.86 9.73
CA GLU A 184 -15.40 14.36 10.37
C GLU A 184 -15.69 15.44 11.44
N GLU A 185 -16.70 16.29 11.24
CA GLU A 185 -17.13 17.26 12.27
C GLU A 185 -17.99 16.61 13.37
N GLY A 186 -18.61 15.45 13.10
CA GLY A 186 -19.62 14.84 13.96
C GLY A 186 -19.25 13.49 14.58
N TYR A 187 -18.09 12.91 14.30
CA TYR A 187 -17.80 11.49 14.62
C TYR A 187 -17.97 11.13 16.10
N GLU A 188 -17.78 12.09 17.01
CA GLU A 188 -17.96 11.92 18.47
C GLU A 188 -19.44 11.80 18.89
N GLU A 189 -20.36 12.30 18.07
CA GLU A 189 -21.80 12.25 18.31
C GLU A 189 -22.47 11.05 17.60
N LYS A 190 -23.81 10.98 17.69
CA LYS A 190 -24.62 9.98 16.98
C LYS A 190 -24.85 10.39 15.52
N VAL A 191 -23.79 10.45 14.72
CA VAL A 191 -23.94 10.51 13.25
C VAL A 191 -24.57 9.20 12.78
N SER A 192 -25.67 9.29 12.06
CA SER A 192 -26.38 8.15 11.51
C SER A 192 -26.55 8.30 10.00
N LEU A 193 -26.59 7.16 9.33
CA LEU A 193 -26.80 7.13 7.89
C LEU A 193 -28.17 7.72 7.52
N GLU A 194 -29.16 7.59 8.39
CA GLU A 194 -30.48 8.22 8.25
C GLU A 194 -30.41 9.74 8.27
N ALA A 195 -29.64 10.32 9.20
CA ALA A 195 -29.48 11.77 9.29
C ALA A 195 -28.77 12.33 8.05
N LEU A 196 -27.73 11.63 7.59
CA LEU A 196 -27.02 11.98 6.36
C LEU A 196 -27.93 11.87 5.13
N ALA A 197 -28.79 10.84 5.06
CA ALA A 197 -29.76 10.67 3.97
C ALA A 197 -30.73 11.86 3.89
N GLN A 198 -31.25 12.29 5.04
CA GLN A 198 -32.16 13.43 5.13
C GLN A 198 -31.47 14.73 4.70
N LYS A 199 -30.23 14.95 5.14
CA LYS A 199 -29.45 16.15 4.80
C LYS A 199 -29.09 16.23 3.32
N GLU A 200 -28.82 15.08 2.69
CA GLU A 200 -28.54 14.99 1.25
C GLU A 200 -29.81 14.80 0.39
N PHE A 201 -31.01 14.88 0.97
CA PHE A 201 -32.29 14.74 0.29
C PHE A 201 -32.44 13.44 -0.51
N ILE A 202 -31.93 12.33 0.03
CA ILE A 202 -31.94 10.99 -0.59
C ILE A 202 -32.51 9.91 0.32
N GLY A 203 -32.91 8.79 -0.27
CA GLY A 203 -33.39 7.64 0.49
C GLY A 203 -32.28 6.89 1.21
N LYS A 204 -32.60 6.31 2.38
CA LYS A 204 -31.68 5.48 3.20
C LYS A 204 -30.98 4.38 2.38
N THR A 205 -31.73 3.68 1.53
CA THR A 205 -31.17 2.61 0.69
C THR A 205 -30.12 3.14 -0.29
N TYR A 206 -30.41 4.29 -0.91
CA TYR A 206 -29.50 4.90 -1.86
C TYR A 206 -28.22 5.38 -1.17
N ILE A 207 -28.31 6.09 -0.05
CA ILE A 207 -27.09 6.57 0.64
C ILE A 207 -26.22 5.40 1.12
N SER A 208 -26.81 4.28 1.55
CA SER A 208 -26.06 3.10 1.95
C SER A 208 -25.27 2.50 0.78
N GLN A 209 -25.90 2.40 -0.39
CA GLN A 209 -25.27 1.88 -1.60
C GLN A 209 -24.22 2.86 -2.14
N PHE A 210 -24.56 4.16 -2.14
CA PHE A 210 -23.65 5.24 -2.51
C PHE A 210 -22.39 5.22 -1.63
N TRP A 211 -22.56 5.16 -0.32
CA TRP A 211 -21.44 5.14 0.63
C TRP A 211 -20.53 3.93 0.41
N LYS A 212 -21.11 2.72 0.33
CA LYS A 212 -20.34 1.49 0.09
C LYS A 212 -19.66 1.52 -1.28
N LYS A 213 -20.26 2.14 -2.29
CA LYS A 213 -19.64 2.34 -3.60
C LYS A 213 -18.47 3.32 -3.54
N MET A 214 -18.60 4.43 -2.83
CA MET A 214 -17.53 5.44 -2.74
C MET A 214 -16.35 4.95 -1.91
N THR A 215 -16.60 4.40 -0.72
CA THR A 215 -15.55 4.08 0.25
C THR A 215 -15.13 2.61 0.27
N ASN A 216 -15.86 1.74 -0.45
CA ASN A 216 -15.75 0.29 -0.31
C ASN A 216 -15.88 -0.22 1.15
N MET A 217 -16.38 0.60 2.07
CA MET A 217 -16.65 0.28 3.47
C MET A 217 -18.11 0.52 3.79
N ASN A 218 -18.67 -0.19 4.77
CA ASN A 218 -19.96 0.23 5.29
C ASN A 218 -19.79 1.44 6.23
N PHE A 219 -20.85 2.23 6.40
CA PHE A 219 -20.82 3.46 7.19
C PHE A 219 -20.33 3.25 8.63
N THR A 220 -20.80 2.18 9.28
CA THR A 220 -20.41 1.88 10.67
C THR A 220 -18.94 1.50 10.78
N GLU A 221 -18.38 0.84 9.77
CA GLU A 221 -16.96 0.50 9.73
C GLU A 221 -16.09 1.73 9.59
N TYR A 222 -16.42 2.63 8.66
CA TYR A 222 -15.69 3.89 8.48
C TYR A 222 -15.76 4.75 9.75
N LEU A 223 -16.96 4.93 10.32
CA LEU A 223 -17.10 5.70 11.55
C LEU A 223 -16.24 5.12 12.69
N ASN A 224 -16.17 3.79 12.81
CA ASN A 224 -15.33 3.17 13.83
C ASN A 224 -13.83 3.28 13.53
N SER A 225 -13.38 3.30 12.26
CA SER A 225 -11.97 3.57 11.94
C SER A 225 -11.59 4.98 12.38
N ARG A 226 -12.39 5.98 11.99
CA ARG A 226 -12.16 7.39 12.35
C ARG A 226 -12.10 7.62 13.85
N ARG A 227 -13.02 7.00 14.60
CA ARG A 227 -13.01 7.01 16.07
C ARG A 227 -11.79 6.33 16.67
N SER A 228 -11.22 5.34 16.00
CA SER A 228 -10.02 4.63 16.48
C SER A 228 -8.77 5.49 16.28
N GLU A 229 -8.67 6.19 15.17
CA GLU A 229 -7.58 7.13 14.89
C GLU A 229 -7.61 8.31 15.87
N MET A 230 -8.80 8.87 16.16
CA MET A 230 -8.91 9.88 17.23
C MET A 230 -8.55 9.31 18.61
N ALA A 231 -8.97 8.07 18.90
CA ALA A 231 -8.60 7.41 20.13
C ALA A 231 -7.09 7.16 20.25
N GLU A 232 -6.40 6.86 19.14
CA GLU A 232 -4.93 6.77 19.09
C GLU A 232 -4.30 8.08 19.55
N LYS A 233 -4.72 9.22 18.99
CA LYS A 233 -4.24 10.54 19.40
C LYS A 233 -4.45 10.81 20.88
N LEU A 234 -5.63 10.52 21.42
CA LEU A 234 -5.94 10.71 22.84
C LEU A 234 -5.19 9.76 23.77
N LEU A 235 -4.87 8.53 23.33
CA LEU A 235 -4.09 7.58 24.11
C LEU A 235 -2.67 8.09 24.41
N PHE A 236 -2.13 8.92 23.52
CA PHE A 236 -0.76 9.43 23.56
C PHE A 236 -0.61 10.85 24.08
N THR A 237 -1.66 11.66 23.92
CA THR A 237 -1.65 13.08 24.31
C THR A 237 -2.34 13.33 25.66
N THR A 238 -3.02 12.32 26.22
CA THR A 238 -3.76 12.47 27.48
C THR A 238 -3.50 11.34 28.48
N GLU A 239 -3.85 11.60 29.75
CA GLU A 239 -3.84 10.61 30.84
C GLU A 239 -5.20 9.92 31.05
N LYS A 240 -6.15 10.10 30.12
CA LYS A 240 -7.48 9.49 30.20
C LYS A 240 -7.38 7.96 30.14
N SER A 241 -8.24 7.28 30.89
CA SER A 241 -8.39 5.83 30.78
C SER A 241 -8.96 5.44 29.41
N ILE A 242 -8.72 4.20 28.98
CA ILE A 242 -9.26 3.68 27.70
C ILE A 242 -10.78 3.78 27.64
N ASN A 243 -11.47 3.61 28.78
CA ASN A 243 -12.93 3.76 28.84
C ASN A 243 -13.37 5.21 28.62
N GLU A 244 -12.68 6.18 29.23
CA GLU A 244 -12.95 7.61 29.00
C GLU A 244 -12.66 8.00 27.56
N ILE A 245 -11.54 7.56 26.99
CA ILE A 245 -11.19 7.80 25.58
C ILE A 245 -12.26 7.20 24.67
N SER A 246 -12.71 5.98 24.96
CA SER A 246 -13.76 5.34 24.18
C SER A 246 -15.05 6.15 24.16
N LEU A 247 -15.48 6.67 25.30
CA LEU A 247 -16.69 7.49 25.38
C LEU A 247 -16.49 8.84 24.68
N TYR A 248 -15.32 9.46 24.85
CA TYR A 248 -14.98 10.73 24.21
C TYR A 248 -14.99 10.62 22.68
N CYS A 249 -14.46 9.53 22.12
CA CYS A 249 -14.51 9.28 20.69
C CYS A 249 -15.90 8.84 20.18
N GLY A 250 -16.94 8.80 21.02
CA GLY A 250 -18.30 8.47 20.58
C GLY A 250 -18.61 6.98 20.42
N PHE A 251 -17.77 6.06 20.91
CA PHE A 251 -18.13 4.64 20.94
C PHE A 251 -19.27 4.41 21.94
N SER A 252 -20.26 3.60 21.54
CA SER A 252 -21.44 3.30 22.38
C SER A 252 -21.15 2.42 23.59
N ASP A 253 -20.07 1.64 23.55
CA ASP A 253 -19.60 0.78 24.62
C ASP A 253 -18.06 0.63 24.51
N PRO A 254 -17.31 0.70 25.62
CA PRO A 254 -15.86 0.49 25.62
C PRO A 254 -15.38 -0.79 24.92
N LYS A 255 -16.17 -1.86 24.85
CA LYS A 255 -15.80 -3.07 24.12
C LYS A 255 -15.56 -2.82 22.63
N TYR A 256 -16.21 -1.82 22.04
CA TYR A 256 -16.03 -1.49 20.63
C TYR A 256 -14.67 -0.88 20.32
N ILE A 257 -14.06 -0.11 21.25
CA ILE A 257 -12.70 0.39 21.04
C ILE A 257 -11.70 -0.77 20.91
N TYR A 258 -11.84 -1.82 21.73
CA TYR A 258 -10.96 -2.99 21.67
C TYR A 258 -11.15 -3.77 20.38
N LYS A 259 -12.40 -3.94 19.92
CA LYS A 259 -12.70 -4.58 18.64
C LYS A 259 -12.12 -3.77 17.48
N SER A 260 -12.25 -2.45 17.54
CA SER A 260 -11.77 -1.55 16.50
C SER A 260 -10.24 -1.52 16.46
N PHE A 261 -9.55 -1.36 17.59
CA PHE A 261 -8.10 -1.47 17.66
C PHE A 261 -7.58 -2.83 17.21
N LYS A 262 -8.27 -3.91 17.57
CA LYS A 262 -7.94 -5.25 17.06
C LYS A 262 -8.16 -5.37 15.56
N LYS A 263 -9.13 -4.67 14.96
CA LYS A 263 -9.36 -4.68 13.51
C LYS A 263 -8.29 -3.86 12.78
N TRP A 264 -8.09 -2.62 13.19
CA TRP A 264 -7.28 -1.64 12.46
C TRP A 264 -5.79 -1.73 12.82
N TYR A 265 -5.44 -1.83 14.11
CA TYR A 265 -4.04 -1.81 14.59
C TYR A 265 -3.46 -3.19 14.92
N ASP A 266 -4.25 -4.24 14.76
CA ASP A 266 -3.96 -5.65 15.11
C ASP A 266 -3.57 -5.90 16.58
N ARG A 267 -3.91 -4.97 17.47
CA ARG A 267 -3.55 -5.03 18.90
C ARG A 267 -4.59 -4.35 19.77
N THR A 268 -4.49 -4.50 21.09
CA THR A 268 -5.38 -3.78 22.01
C THR A 268 -4.90 -2.33 22.18
N PRO A 269 -5.74 -1.38 22.62
CA PRO A 269 -5.32 -0.01 22.91
C PRO A 269 -4.12 0.05 23.88
N SER A 270 -4.11 -0.79 24.93
CA SER A 270 -2.99 -0.87 25.88
C SER A 270 -1.70 -1.38 25.24
N ALA A 271 -1.78 -2.41 24.40
CA ALA A 271 -0.62 -2.95 23.70
C ALA A 271 -0.09 -1.96 22.65
N HIS A 272 -0.99 -1.23 21.99
CA HIS A 272 -0.65 -0.14 21.10
C HIS A 272 0.10 0.97 21.87
N LYS A 273 -0.44 1.40 23.01
CA LYS A 273 0.19 2.41 23.87
C LYS A 273 1.60 2.01 24.29
N LYS A 274 1.80 0.76 24.70
CA LYS A 274 3.11 0.23 25.09
C LYS A 274 4.11 0.20 23.94
N ALA A 275 3.73 -0.37 22.79
CA ALA A 275 4.61 -0.46 21.62
C ALA A 275 5.09 0.93 21.16
N TYR A 276 4.20 1.92 21.23
CA TYR A 276 4.52 3.29 20.91
C TYR A 276 5.50 3.94 21.90
N GLN A 277 5.32 3.70 23.20
CA GLN A 277 6.27 4.14 24.22
C GLN A 277 7.67 3.56 24.00
N GLU A 278 7.75 2.31 23.52
CA GLU A 278 9.02 1.68 23.13
C GLU A 278 9.66 2.39 21.92
N TYR A 279 8.87 2.81 20.92
CA TYR A 279 9.39 3.64 19.81
C TYR A 279 9.89 5.00 20.29
N MET A 280 9.12 5.71 21.12
CA MET A 280 9.52 7.00 21.68
C MET A 280 10.82 6.91 22.51
N GLN A 281 11.10 5.76 23.13
CA GLN A 281 12.34 5.54 23.89
C GLN A 281 13.59 5.39 23.02
N ARG A 282 13.45 5.08 21.72
CA ARG A 282 14.58 5.04 20.79
C ARG A 282 15.18 6.44 20.57
N GLY A 283 14.36 7.48 20.72
CA GLY A 283 14.74 8.85 20.48
C GLY A 283 14.83 9.19 19.00
N ALA A 284 15.22 10.44 18.71
CA ALA A 284 15.48 10.92 17.36
C ALA A 284 16.94 10.66 16.96
N CYS A 285 17.13 10.06 15.79
CA CYS A 285 18.44 9.85 15.16
C CYS A 285 18.31 10.12 13.66
N PHE A 286 18.51 11.37 13.27
CA PHE A 286 18.50 11.81 11.88
C PHE A 286 19.41 13.03 11.71
N GLU A 287 19.85 13.27 10.48
CA GLU A 287 20.56 14.48 10.08
C GLU A 287 19.71 15.21 9.03
N GLU A 288 19.49 16.51 9.21
CA GLU A 288 18.79 17.35 8.24
C GLU A 288 19.79 18.00 7.29
N TYR A 289 19.50 17.95 5.99
CA TYR A 289 20.27 18.58 4.94
C TYR A 289 19.72 19.97 4.65
N ASP A 290 20.60 20.97 4.56
CA ASP A 290 20.21 22.28 4.04
C ASP A 290 19.96 22.25 2.51
N GLY A 291 19.37 23.32 1.97
CA GLY A 291 19.05 23.39 0.54
C GLY A 291 20.25 23.25 -0.40
N THR A 292 21.45 23.69 0.02
CA THR A 292 22.66 23.57 -0.80
C THR A 292 23.18 22.13 -0.79
N GLN A 293 23.17 21.48 0.37
CA GLN A 293 23.49 20.07 0.53
C GLN A 293 22.53 19.20 -0.26
N LEU A 294 21.23 19.49 -0.16
CA LEU A 294 20.18 18.86 -0.94
C LEU A 294 20.48 19.02 -2.43
N LEU A 295 20.60 20.23 -2.98
CA LEU A 295 20.89 20.41 -4.42
C LEU A 295 22.18 19.69 -4.88
N GLY A 296 23.19 19.62 -4.02
CA GLY A 296 24.46 18.94 -4.28
C GLY A 296 24.36 17.40 -4.34
N SER A 297 23.43 16.78 -3.61
CA SER A 297 23.12 15.35 -3.70
C SER A 297 22.03 15.07 -4.75
N PHE A 298 21.01 15.92 -4.78
CA PHE A 298 19.79 15.82 -5.58
C PHE A 298 20.05 15.58 -7.06
N GLY A 299 20.96 16.32 -7.69
CA GLY A 299 21.23 16.15 -9.12
C GLY A 299 21.82 14.79 -9.52
N ARG A 300 22.56 14.12 -8.61
CA ARG A 300 23.08 12.76 -8.85
C ARG A 300 22.00 11.72 -8.57
N ASP A 301 21.37 11.83 -7.41
CA ASP A 301 20.38 10.85 -6.96
C ASP A 301 19.10 10.88 -7.82
N LEU A 302 18.72 12.04 -8.38
CA LEU A 302 17.57 12.18 -9.30
C LEU A 302 17.82 11.57 -10.70
N ILE A 303 19.07 11.59 -11.17
CA ILE A 303 19.46 10.95 -12.44
C ILE A 303 19.46 9.42 -12.25
N ASP A 304 19.92 8.95 -11.09
CA ASP A 304 19.90 7.54 -10.70
C ASP A 304 18.47 7.03 -10.41
N SER A 305 17.54 7.91 -10.01
CA SER A 305 16.11 7.59 -9.81
C SER A 305 15.27 7.51 -11.09
N PHE A 306 15.88 7.43 -12.28
CA PHE A 306 15.23 7.23 -13.59
C PHE A 306 14.13 8.25 -13.99
N MET A 307 14.53 9.48 -14.31
CA MET A 307 13.62 10.57 -14.75
C MET A 307 13.65 10.85 -16.28
N ASP A 308 13.88 9.85 -17.13
CA ASP A 308 13.82 10.00 -18.59
C ASP A 308 12.54 9.36 -19.17
N GLU A 309 11.56 10.22 -19.52
CA GLU A 309 10.17 9.89 -19.91
C GLU A 309 10.04 9.01 -21.18
N GLU A 310 11.09 8.80 -21.98
CA GLU A 310 11.10 7.83 -23.11
C GLU A 310 11.97 6.59 -22.88
N LYS A 311 12.79 6.54 -21.81
CA LYS A 311 13.64 5.37 -21.48
C LYS A 311 13.20 4.58 -20.25
N SER A 312 12.24 5.06 -19.45
CA SER A 312 11.54 4.19 -18.48
C SER A 312 10.73 3.08 -19.17
N TYR A 313 10.46 3.21 -20.48
CA TYR A 313 9.96 2.12 -21.33
C TYR A 313 11.05 1.12 -21.76
N LEU A 314 12.34 1.40 -21.49
CA LEU A 314 13.52 0.66 -21.97
C LEU A 314 14.46 0.11 -20.86
N ILE A 315 14.11 0.23 -19.58
CA ILE A 315 14.85 -0.42 -18.46
C ILE A 315 13.81 -1.21 -17.64
N HIS A 316 13.33 -2.37 -18.09
CA HIS A 316 14.03 -3.65 -17.86
C HIS A 316 13.71 -4.69 -18.95
N SER A 317 13.79 -4.27 -20.22
CA SER A 317 14.02 -5.19 -21.33
C SER A 317 15.51 -5.19 -21.73
N ALA A 318 16.43 -5.30 -20.76
CA ALA A 318 17.86 -5.51 -21.01
C ALA A 318 18.63 -5.87 -19.73
N ASP A 319 18.12 -6.82 -18.94
CA ASP A 319 18.95 -7.80 -18.22
C ASP A 319 18.01 -8.89 -17.70
N LEU A 320 17.59 -9.76 -18.63
CA LEU A 320 16.84 -10.96 -18.31
C LEU A 320 17.79 -11.99 -17.69
N SER A 321 18.13 -11.75 -16.43
CA SER A 321 18.35 -12.81 -15.45
C SER A 321 17.65 -12.49 -14.12
N HIS A 322 16.50 -11.81 -14.17
CA HIS A 322 15.71 -11.51 -12.97
C HIS A 322 14.92 -12.74 -12.51
N ASN A 323 15.17 -13.15 -11.27
CA ASN A 323 14.48 -14.25 -10.60
C ASN A 323 13.03 -13.83 -10.31
N TRP A 324 12.03 -14.43 -10.95
CA TRP A 324 10.59 -14.28 -10.67
C TRP A 324 10.26 -14.33 -9.16
N LYS A 325 11.11 -14.98 -8.34
CA LYS A 325 11.06 -14.96 -6.89
C LYS A 325 11.10 -13.55 -6.31
N GLU A 326 12.06 -12.71 -6.72
CA GLU A 326 12.18 -11.32 -6.25
C GLU A 326 10.95 -10.50 -6.66
N LYS A 327 10.46 -10.71 -7.88
CA LYS A 327 9.22 -10.09 -8.36
C LYS A 327 8.02 -10.51 -7.53
N TYR A 328 7.92 -11.78 -7.15
CA TYR A 328 6.85 -12.25 -6.28
C TYR A 328 6.98 -11.72 -4.85
N GLU A 329 8.17 -11.75 -4.25
CA GLU A 329 8.41 -11.20 -2.93
C GLU A 329 8.06 -9.71 -2.88
N TYR A 330 8.42 -8.95 -3.90
CA TYR A 330 8.00 -7.56 -4.09
C TYR A 330 6.48 -7.42 -4.14
N GLN A 331 5.80 -8.20 -5.00
CA GLN A 331 4.34 -8.19 -5.10
C GLN A 331 3.67 -8.58 -3.77
N MET A 332 4.19 -9.57 -3.06
CA MET A 332 3.63 -10.00 -1.78
C MET A 332 3.89 -9.01 -0.66
N ARG A 333 5.04 -8.35 -0.62
CA ARG A 333 5.28 -7.19 0.27
C ARG A 333 4.27 -6.08 -0.01
N LYS A 334 3.96 -5.83 -1.30
CA LYS A 334 2.92 -4.88 -1.74
C LYS A 334 1.50 -5.24 -1.28
N TYR A 335 1.10 -6.52 -1.28
CA TYR A 335 -0.22 -6.95 -0.82
C TYR A 335 -0.33 -7.21 0.70
N THR A 336 0.80 -7.17 1.42
CA THR A 336 0.82 -7.41 2.87
C THR A 336 0.83 -6.14 3.72
N GLY A 337 0.80 -4.96 3.07
CA GLY A 337 1.06 -3.65 3.67
C GLY A 337 0.07 -3.13 4.74
N SER A 338 -1.18 -3.59 4.79
CA SER A 338 -2.03 -3.37 5.97
C SER A 338 -3.18 -4.37 6.03
N ARG A 339 -3.71 -4.62 7.23
CA ARG A 339 -4.82 -5.56 7.43
C ARG A 339 -6.09 -5.11 6.69
N ILE A 340 -6.28 -3.81 6.54
CA ILE A 340 -7.36 -3.18 5.78
C ILE A 340 -7.19 -3.49 4.31
N LYS A 341 -6.01 -3.27 3.75
CA LYS A 341 -5.70 -3.63 2.37
C LYS A 341 -5.90 -5.13 2.13
N LYS A 342 -5.46 -5.99 3.05
CA LYS A 342 -5.71 -7.44 3.00
C LYS A 342 -7.20 -7.78 3.02
N GLU A 343 -7.99 -7.21 3.93
CA GLU A 343 -9.44 -7.44 4.03
C GLU A 343 -10.19 -6.86 2.82
N MET A 344 -9.81 -5.68 2.33
CA MET A 344 -10.44 -5.01 1.20
C MET A 344 -10.10 -5.63 -0.15
N ILE A 345 -8.86 -6.06 -0.36
CA ILE A 345 -8.48 -6.87 -1.52
C ILE A 345 -9.23 -8.20 -1.49
N ARG A 346 -9.33 -8.83 -0.32
CA ARG A 346 -10.07 -10.09 -0.15
C ARG A 346 -11.56 -9.92 -0.46
N GLU A 347 -12.22 -8.87 0.05
CA GLU A 347 -13.62 -8.57 -0.24
C GLU A 347 -13.86 -8.16 -1.71
N SER A 348 -12.98 -7.33 -2.27
CA SER A 348 -13.04 -6.89 -3.67
C SER A 348 -12.84 -8.06 -4.64
N HIS A 349 -11.84 -8.92 -4.42
CA HIS A 349 -11.59 -10.09 -5.24
C HIS A 349 -12.68 -11.16 -5.08
N GLN A 350 -13.27 -11.31 -3.88
CA GLN A 350 -14.46 -12.14 -3.69
C GLN A 350 -15.66 -11.63 -4.49
N ALA A 351 -15.88 -10.32 -4.57
CA ALA A 351 -16.94 -9.71 -5.36
C ALA A 351 -16.68 -9.77 -6.89
N LEU A 352 -15.41 -9.69 -7.31
CA LEU A 352 -14.97 -9.75 -8.72
C LEU A 352 -14.76 -11.19 -9.25
N GLY A 353 -14.82 -12.21 -8.39
CA GLY A 353 -14.62 -13.61 -8.77
C GLY A 353 -13.16 -14.01 -9.04
N LEU A 354 -12.21 -13.12 -8.76
CA LEU A 354 -10.76 -13.39 -8.90
C LEU A 354 -10.32 -14.31 -7.75
N ARG A 355 -9.95 -15.55 -8.09
CA ARG A 355 -9.55 -16.58 -7.10
C ARG A 355 -8.19 -17.19 -7.38
N GLU A 356 -7.43 -16.73 -8.37
CA GLU A 356 -6.25 -17.45 -8.88
C GLU A 356 -5.01 -16.55 -8.94
N ILE A 357 -3.88 -17.06 -8.46
CA ILE A 357 -2.55 -16.44 -8.61
C ILE A 357 -1.70 -17.35 -9.50
N TYR A 358 -1.08 -16.82 -10.55
CA TYR A 358 -0.25 -17.59 -11.48
C TYR A 358 1.24 -17.39 -11.17
N MET A 359 2.01 -18.47 -11.05
CA MET A 359 3.43 -18.44 -10.71
C MET A 359 4.27 -19.56 -11.36
N PRO A 360 5.48 -19.26 -11.87
CA PRO A 360 6.40 -20.26 -12.42
C PRO A 360 7.28 -20.91 -11.33
N LEU A 361 6.66 -21.45 -10.27
CA LEU A 361 7.34 -21.96 -9.06
C LEU A 361 8.35 -23.10 -9.33
N LEU A 362 8.22 -23.79 -10.47
CA LEU A 362 9.02 -24.96 -10.83
C LEU A 362 9.97 -24.69 -12.00
N ASP A 363 10.08 -23.44 -12.43
CA ASP A 363 10.94 -23.03 -13.54
C ASP A 363 12.43 -23.03 -13.14
N LYS A 364 13.33 -22.99 -14.12
CA LYS A 364 14.80 -22.93 -13.96
C LYS A 364 15.32 -21.79 -13.09
N ASN A 365 14.55 -20.71 -12.98
CA ASN A 365 14.86 -19.57 -12.14
C ASN A 365 14.46 -19.80 -10.66
N ALA A 366 13.62 -20.80 -10.39
CA ALA A 366 13.05 -21.14 -9.08
C ALA A 366 13.76 -22.30 -8.39
N ALA A 367 14.07 -23.32 -9.18
CA ALA A 367 14.56 -24.61 -8.74
C ALA A 367 16.02 -24.76 -9.16
N GLY A 368 16.93 -24.81 -8.18
CA GLY A 368 18.37 -24.94 -8.41
C GLY A 368 18.80 -26.40 -8.54
N LEU A 369 19.82 -26.67 -9.35
CA LEU A 369 20.50 -27.97 -9.39
C LEU A 369 21.76 -27.93 -8.52
N ARG A 370 21.80 -28.75 -7.46
CA ARG A 370 23.01 -29.01 -6.66
C ARG A 370 23.27 -30.52 -6.67
N ASP A 371 24.47 -30.91 -7.10
CA ASP A 371 24.92 -32.31 -7.14
C ASP A 371 23.94 -33.27 -7.85
N GLY A 372 23.35 -32.82 -8.96
CA GLY A 372 22.38 -33.62 -9.73
C GLY A 372 21.02 -33.79 -9.05
N LYS A 373 20.74 -33.08 -7.95
CA LYS A 373 19.44 -33.03 -7.28
C LYS A 373 18.82 -31.64 -7.38
N ILE A 374 17.52 -31.62 -7.64
CA ILE A 374 16.74 -30.38 -7.66
C ILE A 374 16.51 -29.94 -6.21
N THR A 375 16.81 -28.68 -5.93
CA THR A 375 16.67 -28.04 -4.63
C THR A 375 15.66 -26.90 -4.71
N TYR A 376 14.84 -26.78 -3.66
CA TYR A 376 13.80 -25.76 -3.55
C TYR A 376 14.09 -24.88 -2.34
N ASP A 377 13.79 -23.60 -2.46
CA ASP A 377 13.74 -22.71 -1.30
C ASP A 377 12.49 -23.02 -0.47
N THR A 378 12.65 -23.87 0.54
CA THR A 378 11.55 -24.35 1.37
C THR A 378 10.87 -23.21 2.14
N GLU A 379 11.64 -22.24 2.63
CA GLU A 379 11.12 -21.08 3.36
C GLU A 379 10.24 -20.21 2.45
N PHE A 380 10.69 -19.97 1.22
CA PHE A 380 9.93 -19.22 0.24
C PHE A 380 8.62 -19.92 -0.18
N VAL A 381 8.68 -21.23 -0.44
CA VAL A 381 7.51 -22.04 -0.79
C VAL A 381 6.48 -22.05 0.35
N GLU A 382 6.93 -22.20 1.60
CA GLU A 382 6.05 -22.15 2.77
C GLU A 382 5.39 -20.77 2.93
N ASN A 383 6.14 -19.69 2.69
CA ASN A 383 5.61 -18.33 2.71
C ASN A 383 4.52 -18.12 1.64
N ILE A 384 4.73 -18.64 0.42
CA ILE A 384 3.70 -18.63 -0.64
C ILE A 384 2.42 -19.31 -0.15
N PHE A 385 2.54 -20.52 0.36
CA PHE A 385 1.38 -21.31 0.77
C PHE A 385 0.64 -20.67 1.94
N ARG A 386 1.36 -20.06 2.88
CA ARG A 386 0.77 -19.25 3.95
C ARG A 386 -0.07 -18.12 3.36
N ILE A 387 0.46 -17.35 2.40
CA ILE A 387 -0.25 -16.22 1.80
C ILE A 387 -1.49 -16.68 1.02
N VAL A 388 -1.37 -17.72 0.19
CA VAL A 388 -2.49 -18.29 -0.57
C VAL A 388 -3.60 -18.77 0.37
N ARG A 389 -3.22 -19.39 1.51
CA ARG A 389 -4.15 -19.83 2.55
C ARG A 389 -4.84 -18.65 3.24
N GLU A 390 -4.08 -17.64 3.67
CA GLU A 390 -4.60 -16.43 4.32
C GLU A 390 -5.56 -15.66 3.41
N MET A 391 -5.20 -15.51 2.14
CA MET A 391 -5.97 -14.74 1.16
C MET A 391 -7.10 -15.54 0.50
N SER A 392 -7.20 -16.85 0.77
CA SER A 392 -8.21 -17.77 0.19
C SER A 392 -8.14 -17.86 -1.35
N TYR A 393 -6.94 -17.79 -1.91
CA TYR A 393 -6.70 -17.97 -3.35
C TYR A 393 -6.41 -19.44 -3.71
N VAL A 394 -6.46 -19.72 -5.00
CA VAL A 394 -5.95 -20.90 -5.68
C VAL A 394 -4.62 -20.53 -6.29
N LEU A 395 -3.59 -21.33 -6.04
CA LEU A 395 -2.29 -21.11 -6.64
C LEU A 395 -2.20 -21.88 -7.96
N CYS A 396 -2.04 -21.19 -9.08
CA CYS A 396 -1.75 -21.77 -10.38
C CYS A 396 -0.23 -21.81 -10.58
N ILE A 397 0.35 -23.01 -10.61
CA ILE A 397 1.75 -23.27 -10.89
C ILE A 397 1.89 -23.46 -12.41
N GLU A 398 2.62 -22.56 -13.05
CA GLU A 398 2.89 -22.61 -14.49
C GLU A 398 4.02 -23.59 -14.79
N ILE A 399 3.78 -24.48 -15.74
CA ILE A 399 4.75 -25.43 -16.29
C ILE A 399 4.89 -25.13 -17.78
N ARG A 400 6.07 -24.72 -18.21
CA ARG A 400 6.39 -24.45 -19.62
C ARG A 400 7.06 -25.67 -20.20
N PHE A 401 6.27 -26.51 -20.85
CA PHE A 401 6.71 -27.85 -21.26
C PHE A 401 7.86 -27.79 -22.27
N GLU A 402 8.01 -26.71 -23.03
CA GLU A 402 9.08 -26.52 -24.01
C GLU A 402 10.46 -26.31 -23.40
N GLU A 403 10.52 -25.96 -22.11
CA GLU A 403 11.78 -25.62 -21.45
C GLU A 403 12.54 -26.83 -20.90
N ARG A 404 11.90 -28.01 -20.77
CA ARG A 404 12.50 -29.24 -20.19
C ARG A 404 11.86 -30.51 -20.75
N SER A 405 12.57 -31.64 -20.66
CA SER A 405 11.98 -32.93 -21.05
C SER A 405 10.86 -33.37 -20.10
N ALA A 406 10.03 -34.31 -20.57
CA ALA A 406 8.99 -34.90 -19.74
C ALA A 406 9.57 -35.63 -18.51
N GLU A 407 10.75 -36.26 -18.61
CA GLU A 407 11.43 -36.89 -17.47
C GLU A 407 11.95 -35.85 -16.47
N GLU A 408 12.47 -34.72 -16.95
CA GLU A 408 12.95 -33.64 -16.08
C GLU A 408 11.80 -32.99 -15.32
N TRP A 409 10.68 -32.70 -16.00
CA TRP A 409 9.48 -32.17 -15.35
C TRP A 409 8.91 -33.14 -14.31
N GLU A 410 8.91 -34.44 -14.60
CA GLU A 410 8.50 -35.46 -13.64
C GLU A 410 9.37 -35.42 -12.37
N GLN A 411 10.70 -35.37 -12.52
CA GLN A 411 11.61 -35.30 -11.38
C GLN A 411 11.42 -34.03 -10.54
N ILE A 412 11.20 -32.88 -11.19
CA ILE A 412 10.92 -31.61 -10.51
C ILE A 412 9.61 -31.72 -9.73
N ILE A 413 8.52 -32.10 -10.39
CA ILE A 413 7.20 -32.08 -9.79
C ILE A 413 7.08 -33.12 -8.67
N THR A 414 7.65 -34.32 -8.85
CA THR A 414 7.67 -35.36 -7.81
C THR A 414 8.58 -35.00 -6.63
N GLY A 415 9.71 -34.35 -6.90
CA GLY A 415 10.62 -33.82 -5.87
C GLY A 415 9.96 -32.71 -5.05
N PHE A 416 9.25 -31.80 -5.71
CA PHE A 416 8.46 -30.74 -5.06
C PHE A 416 7.33 -31.32 -4.21
N ALA A 417 6.55 -32.26 -4.75
CA ALA A 417 5.49 -32.92 -3.98
C ALA A 417 6.05 -33.69 -2.76
N SER A 418 7.29 -34.20 -2.86
CA SER A 418 7.96 -34.92 -1.78
C SER A 418 8.56 -34.01 -0.72
N SER A 419 8.96 -32.77 -1.05
CA SER A 419 9.54 -31.82 -0.09
C SER A 419 8.50 -31.25 0.89
N ILE A 420 7.21 -31.33 0.55
CA ILE A 420 6.08 -30.78 1.33
C ILE A 420 5.18 -31.85 1.94
N GLN A 421 5.74 -33.01 2.32
CA GLN A 421 4.99 -34.17 2.82
C GLN A 421 4.39 -34.06 4.23
N HIS A 422 4.64 -32.97 4.96
CA HIS A 422 4.00 -32.70 6.24
C HIS A 422 2.50 -32.37 6.05
N GLN A 423 1.70 -32.47 7.13
CA GLN A 423 0.23 -32.38 7.04
C GLN A 423 -0.25 -31.07 6.40
N GLU A 424 0.39 -29.94 6.72
CA GLU A 424 0.06 -28.63 6.12
C GLU A 424 0.44 -28.55 4.62
N GLY A 425 1.56 -29.16 4.21
CA GLY A 425 2.01 -29.17 2.82
C GLY A 425 1.12 -30.02 1.91
N LYS A 426 0.56 -31.12 2.42
CA LYS A 426 -0.47 -31.91 1.70
C LYS A 426 -1.76 -31.12 1.47
N GLU A 427 -2.20 -30.35 2.46
CA GLU A 427 -3.36 -29.46 2.30
C GLU A 427 -3.05 -28.35 1.28
N ALA A 428 -1.87 -27.75 1.34
CA ALA A 428 -1.43 -26.71 0.41
C ALA A 428 -1.38 -27.20 -1.05
N LEU A 429 -0.85 -28.40 -1.28
CA LEU A 429 -0.83 -29.07 -2.60
C LEU A 429 -2.24 -29.23 -3.19
N SER A 430 -3.24 -29.55 -2.36
CA SER A 430 -4.62 -29.73 -2.82
C SER A 430 -5.26 -28.44 -3.37
N ARG A 431 -4.72 -27.26 -3.00
CA ARG A 431 -5.17 -25.93 -3.45
C ARG A 431 -4.37 -25.39 -4.64
N CYS A 432 -3.39 -26.16 -5.11
CA CYS A 432 -2.62 -25.84 -6.30
C CYS A 432 -3.34 -26.33 -7.55
N ARG A 433 -3.26 -25.57 -8.63
CA ARG A 433 -3.51 -26.03 -9.99
C ARG A 433 -2.20 -26.01 -10.76
N PHE A 434 -1.94 -27.04 -11.53
CA PHE A 434 -0.75 -27.13 -12.37
C PHE A 434 -1.18 -26.84 -13.81
N CYS A 435 -0.74 -25.71 -14.35
CA CYS A 435 -1.07 -25.24 -15.69
C CYS A 435 0.09 -25.57 -16.63
N ILE A 436 -0.07 -26.60 -17.46
CA ILE A 436 0.93 -27.02 -18.44
C ILE A 436 0.66 -26.29 -19.76
N TYR A 437 1.61 -25.46 -20.15
CA TYR A 437 1.65 -24.76 -21.43
C TYR A 437 2.55 -25.50 -22.41
N PHE A 438 2.08 -25.66 -23.64
CA PHE A 438 2.83 -26.23 -24.76
C PHE A 438 2.44 -25.55 -26.08
N SER A 439 3.39 -25.43 -27.00
CA SER A 439 3.31 -24.63 -28.23
C SER A 439 2.88 -25.40 -29.48
N GLU A 440 2.96 -26.73 -29.45
CA GLU A 440 2.73 -27.58 -30.62
C GLU A 440 1.82 -28.76 -30.30
N PHE A 441 0.89 -29.09 -31.22
CA PHE A 441 -0.01 -30.24 -31.08
C PHE A 441 0.74 -31.58 -30.95
N GLU A 442 1.96 -31.70 -31.50
CA GLU A 442 2.76 -32.92 -31.43
C GLU A 442 3.24 -33.25 -30.01
N LYS A 443 3.33 -32.25 -29.11
CA LYS A 443 3.71 -32.43 -27.71
C LYS A 443 2.57 -32.92 -26.81
N ASP A 444 1.33 -32.97 -27.31
CA ASP A 444 0.15 -33.42 -26.53
C ASP A 444 0.30 -34.87 -26.02
N VAL A 445 0.94 -35.76 -26.79
CA VAL A 445 1.19 -37.15 -26.40
C VAL A 445 2.19 -37.25 -25.25
N GLU A 446 3.27 -36.46 -25.30
CA GLU A 446 4.28 -36.44 -24.25
C GLU A 446 3.77 -35.78 -22.96
N VAL A 447 2.98 -34.72 -23.08
CA VAL A 447 2.33 -34.07 -21.94
C VAL A 447 1.34 -35.03 -21.27
N LYS A 448 0.53 -35.76 -22.05
CA LYS A 448 -0.36 -36.81 -21.51
C LYS A 448 0.44 -37.91 -20.80
N GLY A 449 1.55 -38.33 -21.39
CA GLY A 449 2.48 -39.29 -20.77
C GLY A 449 3.05 -38.79 -19.45
N LEU A 450 3.42 -37.51 -19.35
CA LEU A 450 3.86 -36.87 -18.10
C LEU A 450 2.73 -36.88 -17.05
N ILE A 451 1.51 -36.46 -17.43
CA ILE A 451 0.36 -36.44 -16.52
C ILE A 451 0.11 -37.84 -15.93
N ASP A 452 0.18 -38.88 -16.76
CA ASP A 452 0.01 -40.25 -16.31
C ASP A 452 1.04 -40.66 -15.26
N ARG A 453 2.30 -40.25 -15.43
CA ARG A 453 3.37 -40.51 -14.47
C ARG A 453 3.22 -39.72 -13.16
N LEU A 454 2.57 -38.55 -13.20
CA LEU A 454 2.32 -37.71 -12.02
C LEU A 454 1.12 -38.15 -11.15
N LYS A 455 0.28 -39.10 -11.60
CA LYS A 455 -0.96 -39.55 -10.93
C LYS A 455 -0.78 -40.03 -9.48
N GLY A 456 0.44 -40.41 -9.08
CA GLY A 456 0.76 -40.83 -7.71
C GLY A 456 1.14 -39.68 -6.76
N HIS A 457 1.38 -38.48 -7.29
CA HIS A 457 1.93 -37.34 -6.54
C HIS A 457 1.00 -36.13 -6.53
N ILE A 458 0.21 -35.93 -7.59
CA ILE A 458 -0.74 -34.82 -7.74
C ILE A 458 -2.08 -35.38 -8.23
N ASP A 459 -3.19 -34.83 -7.71
CA ASP A 459 -4.52 -35.16 -8.22
C ASP A 459 -4.64 -34.67 -9.68
N PRO A 460 -4.92 -35.57 -10.65
CA PRO A 460 -5.06 -35.19 -12.06
C PRO A 460 -6.09 -34.10 -12.33
N LYS A 461 -7.11 -33.95 -11.45
CA LYS A 461 -8.11 -32.87 -11.56
C LYS A 461 -7.53 -31.47 -11.37
N ASN A 462 -6.38 -31.38 -10.69
CA ASN A 462 -5.68 -30.13 -10.48
C ASN A 462 -4.75 -29.78 -11.64
N ILE A 463 -4.59 -30.66 -12.64
CA ILE A 463 -3.77 -30.41 -13.81
C ILE A 463 -4.65 -29.85 -14.94
N LYS A 464 -4.26 -28.71 -15.50
CA LYS A 464 -4.87 -28.08 -16.67
C LYS A 464 -3.84 -27.99 -17.79
N MET A 465 -4.27 -28.34 -18.99
CA MET A 465 -3.49 -28.19 -20.22
C MET A 465 -3.98 -26.97 -20.98
N ALA A 466 -3.07 -26.15 -21.48
CA ALA A 466 -3.38 -25.00 -22.32
C ALA A 466 -2.41 -24.93 -23.50
N LEU A 467 -2.95 -24.94 -24.72
CA LEU A 467 -2.20 -24.57 -25.92
C LEU A 467 -2.00 -23.06 -25.89
N LYS A 468 -0.75 -22.61 -25.87
CA LYS A 468 -0.40 -21.20 -25.93
C LYS A 468 -0.19 -20.83 -27.40
N PHE A 469 -1.11 -20.07 -27.97
CA PHE A 469 -0.87 -19.36 -29.23
C PHE A 469 -0.24 -18.02 -28.85
N ASP A 470 0.94 -17.72 -29.41
CA ASP A 470 1.64 -16.45 -29.18
C ASP A 470 0.76 -15.24 -29.53
#